data_AF-A0A351TH61-F1
#
_entry.id   AF-A0A351TH61-F1
#
_cell.length_a   1.000
_cell.length_b   1.000
_cell.length_c   1.000
_cell.angle_alpha   90.00
_cell.angle_beta   90.00
_cell.angle_gamma   90.00
#
_symmetry.space_group_name_H-M   'P 1'
#
loop_
_entity.id
_entity.type
_entity.pdbx_description
1 polymer ?
#
loop_
_entity_poly.entity_id
_entity_poly.type
_entity_poly.pdbx_seq_one_letter_code
_entity_poly.pdbx_strand_id
1 'polypeptide(L)'
;MHRDFKLRIMKLEGGEKRTIRIERMKCTNNGCGRLHNALPDCLVPYKHYACEDIAGVLDEIITPDDAEDEDYPCEATMLRWKHWLMANHLRIDGYLKSIGHRLLGLGEELLCSNVSLLGTLRSSNSRWLEAILRMIYNSGGFLEPA
;
A
#
# COMPACT_ATOMS: atom_id res chain seq x y z
N MET A 1 15.95 7.80 13.62
CA MET A 1 15.90 7.99 15.09
C MET A 1 14.47 8.30 15.50
N HIS A 2 13.96 7.66 16.56
CA HIS A 2 12.64 7.96 17.12
C HIS A 2 12.52 9.45 17.48
N ARG A 3 11.37 10.07 17.20
CA ARG A 3 11.07 11.46 17.60
C ARG A 3 9.84 11.53 18.48
N ASP A 4 8.70 11.08 17.95
CA ASP A 4 7.44 10.99 18.68
C ASP A 4 6.43 10.13 17.90
N PHE A 5 5.15 10.27 18.24
CA PHE A 5 4.06 9.63 17.53
C PHE A 5 3.04 10.67 17.06
N LYS A 6 2.33 10.34 15.99
CA LYS A 6 1.12 11.05 15.55
C LYS A 6 -0.08 10.11 15.58
N LEU A 7 -1.25 10.65 15.88
CA LEU A 7 -2.50 9.91 15.77
C LEU A 7 -3.04 9.99 14.34
N ARG A 8 -3.68 8.92 13.90
CA ARG A 8 -4.24 8.82 12.55
C ARG A 8 -5.54 8.03 12.60
N ILE A 9 -6.61 8.56 12.02
CA ILE A 9 -7.90 7.89 11.91
C ILE A 9 -7.84 6.85 10.79
N MET A 10 -8.22 5.61 11.09
CA MET A 10 -8.44 4.53 10.15
C MET A 10 -9.93 4.23 10.12
N LYS A 11 -10.55 4.33 8.95
CA LYS A 11 -11.91 3.84 8.70
C LYS A 11 -11.85 2.34 8.41
N LEU A 12 -12.81 1.62 8.95
CA LEU A 12 -13.05 0.21 8.69
C LEU A 12 -14.39 0.05 7.96
N GLU A 13 -14.69 -1.17 7.56
CA GLU A 13 -16.03 -1.61 7.19
C GLU A 13 -17.09 -1.29 8.27
N GLY A 14 -18.33 -1.01 7.86
CA GLY A 14 -19.43 -0.71 8.76
C GLY A 14 -19.29 0.61 9.53
N GLY A 15 -18.55 1.58 8.99
CA GLY A 15 -18.46 2.94 9.55
C GLY A 15 -17.57 3.06 10.78
N GLU A 16 -17.01 1.96 11.29
CA GLU A 16 -16.15 1.96 12.46
C GLU A 16 -14.88 2.79 12.20
N LYS A 17 -14.48 3.59 13.19
CA LYS A 17 -13.26 4.41 13.13
C LYS A 17 -12.34 4.03 14.27
N ARG A 18 -11.11 3.66 13.93
CA ARG A 18 -10.03 3.46 14.90
C ARG A 18 -9.02 4.59 14.83
N THR A 19 -8.46 4.95 15.96
CA THR A 19 -7.30 5.84 16.00
C THR A 19 -6.05 5.00 16.21
N ILE A 20 -5.14 5.04 15.24
CA ILE A 20 -3.86 4.37 15.33
C ILE A 20 -2.75 5.37 15.62
N ARG A 21 -1.71 4.88 16.30
CA ARG A 21 -0.55 5.68 16.70
C ARG A 21 0.62 5.35 15.77
N ILE A 22 0.97 6.29 14.91
CA ILE A 22 2.03 6.15 13.92
C ILE A 22 3.31 6.78 14.45
N GLU A 23 4.39 6.01 14.50
CA GLU A 23 5.70 6.53 14.86
C GLU A 23 6.19 7.55 13.82
N ARG A 24 6.74 8.67 14.29
CA ARG A 24 7.50 9.60 13.46
C ARG A 24 8.97 9.50 13.80
N MET A 25 9.77 9.29 12.78
CA MET A 25 11.21 9.15 12.86
C MET A 25 11.87 10.34 12.19
N LYS A 26 12.96 10.84 12.77
CA LYS A 26 13.86 11.77 12.09
C LYS A 26 14.85 10.99 11.24
N CYS A 27 14.97 11.36 9.96
CA CYS A 27 15.94 10.80 9.04
C CYS A 27 17.35 11.08 9.54
N THR A 28 18.16 10.03 9.65
CA THR A 28 19.57 10.12 10.07
C THR A 28 20.53 10.20 8.88
N ASN A 29 20.03 10.13 7.65
CA ASN A 29 20.85 10.30 6.46
C ASN A 29 21.42 11.72 6.44
N ASN A 30 22.71 11.82 6.12
CA ASN A 30 23.42 13.10 6.09
C ASN A 30 22.73 14.05 5.10
N GLY A 31 22.41 15.27 5.54
CA GLY A 31 21.71 16.27 4.74
C GLY A 31 20.19 16.13 4.60
N CYS A 32 19.55 15.04 5.06
CA CYS A 32 18.09 14.92 4.99
C CYS A 32 17.40 15.60 6.18
N GLY A 33 17.60 15.08 7.40
CA GLY A 33 17.03 15.64 8.64
C GLY A 33 15.49 15.70 8.73
N ARG A 34 14.75 15.28 7.69
CA ARG A 34 13.28 15.34 7.62
C ARG A 34 12.62 14.35 8.58
N LEU A 35 11.37 14.66 8.95
CA LEU A 35 10.52 13.73 9.70
C LEU A 35 9.77 12.82 8.71
N HIS A 36 9.91 11.51 8.90
CA HIS A 36 9.20 10.48 8.17
C HIS A 36 8.21 9.79 9.10
N ASN A 37 7.07 9.38 8.56
CA ASN A 37 6.12 8.56 9.30
C ASN A 37 6.42 7.10 8.98
N ALA A 38 6.45 6.25 10.00
CA ALA A 38 6.40 4.80 9.78
C ALA A 38 5.12 4.46 8.99
N LEU A 39 5.23 3.54 8.05
CA LEU A 39 4.06 3.00 7.35
C LEU A 39 3.57 1.78 8.15
N PRO A 40 2.38 1.83 8.76
CA PRO A 40 1.83 0.66 9.44
C PRO A 40 1.29 -0.36 8.43
N ASP A 41 1.33 -1.64 8.79
CA ASP A 41 0.81 -2.78 7.99
C ASP A 41 -0.73 -2.86 7.97
N CYS A 42 -1.43 -1.76 8.23
CA CYS A 42 -2.89 -1.68 8.20
C CYS A 42 -3.42 -0.50 7.37
N LEU A 43 -2.54 0.32 6.79
CA LEU A 43 -2.93 1.47 5.99
C LEU A 43 -2.17 1.54 4.67
N VAL A 44 -2.88 1.94 3.63
CA VAL A 44 -2.26 2.38 2.39
C VAL A 44 -1.83 3.85 2.54
N PRO A 45 -0.62 4.23 2.06
CA PRO A 45 -0.18 5.63 2.03
C PRO A 45 -1.24 6.55 1.42
N TYR A 46 -1.44 7.70 2.06
CA TYR A 46 -2.41 8.74 1.65
C TYR A 46 -3.90 8.36 1.69
N LYS A 47 -4.29 7.15 2.14
CA LYS A 47 -5.70 6.69 2.13
C LYS A 47 -6.21 6.36 3.51
N HIS A 48 -7.37 6.86 3.93
CA HIS A 48 -7.79 6.70 5.32
C HIS A 48 -8.52 5.40 5.70
N TYR A 49 -8.77 4.51 4.75
CA TYR A 49 -9.41 3.21 4.98
C TYR A 49 -8.38 2.14 5.34
N ALA A 50 -8.84 1.04 5.92
CA ALA A 50 -8.00 -0.12 6.19
C ALA A 50 -7.39 -0.63 4.89
N CYS A 51 -6.18 -1.17 4.98
CA CYS A 51 -5.55 -1.79 3.83
C CYS A 51 -6.37 -2.96 3.29
N GLU A 52 -7.01 -3.71 4.20
CA GLU A 52 -7.90 -4.83 3.88
C GLU A 52 -9.11 -4.39 3.06
N ASP A 53 -9.84 -3.35 3.49
CA ASP A 53 -10.99 -2.80 2.74
C ASP A 53 -10.57 -2.34 1.34
N ILE A 54 -9.42 -1.67 1.22
CA ILE A 54 -8.90 -1.22 -0.07
C ILE A 54 -8.56 -2.42 -0.96
N ALA A 55 -7.93 -3.46 -0.40
CA ALA A 55 -7.63 -4.68 -1.14
C ALA A 55 -8.91 -5.38 -1.62
N GLY A 56 -9.93 -5.49 -0.75
CA GLY A 56 -11.24 -6.06 -1.10
C GLY A 56 -11.93 -5.33 -2.26
N VAL A 57 -11.88 -3.99 -2.28
CA VAL A 57 -12.39 -3.19 -3.41
C VAL A 57 -11.59 -3.42 -4.68
N LEU A 58 -10.26 -3.52 -4.58
CA LEU A 58 -9.39 -3.75 -5.73
C LEU A 58 -9.65 -5.14 -6.33
N ASP A 59 -9.83 -6.15 -5.48
CA ASP A 59 -10.11 -7.56 -5.80
C ASP A 59 -11.58 -7.82 -6.17
N GLU A 60 -12.42 -6.79 -6.17
CA GLU A 60 -13.85 -6.86 -6.49
C GLU A 60 -14.65 -7.76 -5.54
N ILE A 61 -14.12 -7.97 -4.34
CA ILE A 61 -14.81 -8.64 -3.22
C ILE A 61 -15.80 -7.67 -2.57
N ILE A 62 -15.43 -6.39 -2.50
CA ILE A 62 -16.29 -5.30 -2.01
C ILE A 62 -16.75 -4.49 -3.21
N THR A 63 -18.05 -4.45 -3.42
CA THR A 63 -18.72 -3.78 -4.54
C THR A 63 -19.63 -2.66 -4.04
N PRO A 64 -20.02 -1.72 -4.92
CA PRO A 64 -21.01 -0.70 -4.58
C PRO A 64 -22.40 -1.28 -4.29
N ASP A 65 -22.69 -2.53 -4.66
CA ASP A 65 -23.99 -3.17 -4.45
C ASP A 65 -24.10 -3.85 -3.08
N ASP A 66 -22.98 -4.07 -2.38
CA ASP A 66 -22.93 -4.53 -0.97
C ASP A 66 -23.40 -3.43 0.03
N ALA A 67 -23.92 -2.33 -0.52
CA ALA A 67 -24.19 -1.04 0.10
C ALA A 67 -25.60 -0.91 0.68
N GLU A 68 -26.06 -1.89 1.45
CA GLU A 68 -27.38 -1.74 2.08
C GLU A 68 -27.40 -0.61 3.13
N ASP A 69 -26.24 -0.16 3.65
CA ASP A 69 -26.08 0.93 4.62
C ASP A 69 -25.04 1.99 4.20
N GLU A 70 -25.14 3.23 4.70
CA GLU A 70 -24.34 4.43 4.34
C GLU A 70 -22.84 4.40 4.75
N ASP A 71 -22.36 3.27 5.28
CA ASP A 71 -21.14 3.17 6.10
C ASP A 71 -19.90 2.60 5.37
N TYR A 72 -19.92 2.63 4.02
CA TYR A 72 -18.89 2.09 3.12
C TYR A 72 -18.21 3.20 2.28
N PRO A 73 -17.02 2.97 1.68
CA PRO A 73 -16.44 3.95 0.76
C PRO A 73 -17.35 4.14 -0.45
N CYS A 74 -17.77 5.38 -0.73
CA CYS A 74 -18.59 5.64 -1.92
C CYS A 74 -17.92 5.15 -3.22
N GLU A 75 -18.72 4.84 -4.23
CA GLU A 75 -18.26 4.32 -5.54
C GLU A 75 -17.13 5.18 -6.14
N ALA A 76 -17.24 6.51 -6.09
CA ALA A 76 -16.21 7.41 -6.57
C ALA A 76 -14.86 7.23 -5.84
N THR A 77 -14.89 6.88 -4.55
CA THR A 77 -13.68 6.53 -3.77
C THR A 77 -13.10 5.19 -4.22
N MET A 78 -13.94 4.18 -4.42
CA MET A 78 -13.54 2.87 -4.92
C MET A 78 -12.87 2.99 -6.30
N LEU A 79 -13.48 3.73 -7.23
CA LEU A 79 -12.94 3.99 -8.56
C LEU A 79 -11.58 4.69 -8.51
N ARG A 80 -11.39 5.66 -7.60
CA ARG A 80 -10.07 6.29 -7.40
C ARG A 80 -9.01 5.27 -6.98
N TRP A 81 -9.35 4.27 -6.18
CA TRP A 81 -8.38 3.22 -5.81
C TRP A 81 -8.07 2.28 -6.97
N LYS A 82 -9.08 1.89 -7.75
CA LYS A 82 -8.88 1.09 -8.97
C LYS A 82 -7.96 1.83 -9.94
N HIS A 83 -8.24 3.10 -10.23
CA HIS A 83 -7.38 3.95 -11.08
C HIS A 83 -5.97 4.12 -10.51
N TRP A 84 -5.84 4.29 -9.20
CA TRP A 84 -4.55 4.38 -8.52
C TRP A 84 -3.69 3.13 -8.73
N LEU A 85 -4.27 1.94 -8.59
CA LEU A 85 -3.57 0.68 -8.82
C LEU A 85 -3.16 0.56 -10.29
N MET A 86 -4.07 0.88 -11.21
CA MET A 86 -3.78 0.87 -12.66
C MET A 86 -2.61 1.80 -13.00
N ALA A 87 -2.63 3.04 -12.49
CA ALA A 87 -1.57 4.03 -12.72
C ALA A 87 -0.22 3.60 -12.13
N ASN A 88 -0.22 2.85 -11.03
CA ASN A 88 0.99 2.37 -10.38
C ASN A 88 1.40 0.95 -10.81
N HIS A 89 0.67 0.27 -11.70
CA HIS A 89 0.89 -1.14 -12.00
C HIS A 89 2.33 -1.45 -12.44
N LEU A 90 2.81 -0.78 -13.49
CA LEU A 90 4.18 -0.96 -14.00
C LEU A 90 5.25 -0.56 -12.98
N ARG A 91 4.95 0.47 -12.17
CA ARG A 91 5.85 0.95 -11.12
C ARG A 91 6.02 -0.07 -10.00
N ILE A 92 4.92 -0.68 -9.56
CA ILE A 92 4.90 -1.74 -8.56
C ILE A 92 5.73 -2.92 -9.09
N ASP A 93 5.44 -3.40 -10.30
CA ASP A 93 6.18 -4.52 -10.90
C ASP A 93 7.68 -4.22 -11.03
N GLY A 94 8.04 -3.01 -11.47
CA GLY A 94 9.43 -2.56 -11.54
C GLY A 94 10.13 -2.58 -10.18
N TYR A 95 9.47 -2.10 -9.13
CA TYR A 95 10.01 -2.19 -7.76
C TYR A 95 10.16 -3.64 -7.31
N LEU A 96 9.15 -4.47 -7.47
CA LEU A 96 9.18 -5.87 -7.03
C LEU A 96 10.33 -6.63 -7.72
N LYS A 97 10.54 -6.41 -9.03
CA LYS A 97 11.67 -7.00 -9.78
C LYS A 97 13.00 -6.48 -9.27
N SER A 98 13.16 -5.17 -9.10
CA SER A 98 14.38 -4.55 -8.57
C SER A 98 14.71 -5.05 -7.16
N ILE A 99 13.70 -5.18 -6.30
CA ILE A 99 13.83 -5.70 -4.94
C ILE A 99 14.21 -7.18 -4.97
N GLY A 100 13.52 -7.99 -5.78
CA GLY A 100 13.82 -9.41 -5.94
C GLY A 100 15.26 -9.66 -6.39
N HIS A 101 15.75 -8.86 -7.35
CA HIS A 101 17.14 -8.94 -7.77
C HIS A 101 18.12 -8.49 -6.68
N ARG A 102 17.94 -7.28 -6.13
CA ARG A 102 18.91 -6.69 -5.19
C ARG A 102 18.94 -7.34 -3.82
N LEU A 103 17.79 -7.77 -3.30
CA LEU A 103 17.65 -8.25 -1.92
C LEU A 103 17.49 -9.76 -1.81
N LEU A 104 16.92 -10.41 -2.83
CA LEU A 104 16.68 -11.86 -2.82
C LEU A 104 17.62 -12.62 -3.76
N GLY A 105 18.49 -11.92 -4.50
CA GLY A 105 19.45 -12.53 -5.41
C GLY A 105 18.81 -13.22 -6.61
N LEU A 106 17.59 -12.81 -6.99
CA LEU A 106 16.94 -13.34 -8.19
C LEU A 106 17.71 -12.89 -9.44
N GLY A 107 17.81 -13.78 -10.43
CA GLY A 107 18.63 -13.56 -11.63
C GLY A 107 18.22 -12.33 -12.45
N GLU A 108 19.15 -11.83 -13.26
CA GLU A 108 18.91 -10.68 -14.16
C GLU A 108 17.80 -10.97 -15.18
N GLU A 109 17.55 -12.25 -15.48
CA GLU A 109 16.46 -12.68 -16.34
C GLU A 109 15.10 -12.19 -15.82
N LEU A 110 14.92 -12.08 -14.51
CA LEU A 110 13.70 -11.58 -13.90
C LEU A 110 13.44 -10.11 -14.27
N LEU A 111 14.50 -9.28 -14.30
CA LEU A 111 14.40 -7.86 -14.60
C LEU A 111 13.88 -7.64 -16.03
N CYS A 112 14.34 -8.48 -16.96
CA CYS A 112 13.97 -8.43 -18.37
C CYS A 112 12.72 -9.25 -18.70
N SER A 113 12.18 -10.01 -17.75
CA SER A 113 11.01 -10.88 -17.97
C SER A 113 9.72 -10.08 -18.13
N ASN A 114 8.74 -10.66 -18.83
CA ASN A 114 7.37 -10.15 -18.90
C ASN A 114 6.48 -10.64 -17.75
N VAL A 115 7.07 -11.29 -16.72
CA VAL A 115 6.32 -11.76 -15.56
C VAL A 115 5.80 -10.57 -14.76
N SER A 116 4.51 -10.59 -14.39
CA SER A 116 3.93 -9.64 -13.44
C SER A 116 4.03 -10.22 -12.03
N LEU A 117 4.99 -9.71 -11.25
CA LEU A 117 5.15 -10.09 -9.85
C LEU A 117 4.00 -9.56 -9.00
N LEU A 118 3.43 -8.40 -9.36
CA LEU A 118 2.20 -7.89 -8.77
C LEU A 118 1.07 -8.90 -8.96
N GLY A 119 0.83 -9.35 -10.20
CA GLY A 119 -0.20 -10.35 -10.48
C GLY A 119 0.02 -11.65 -9.71
N THR A 120 1.25 -12.16 -9.68
CA THR A 120 1.60 -13.38 -8.92
C THR A 120 1.40 -13.22 -7.41
N LEU A 121 1.85 -12.12 -6.81
CA LEU A 121 1.67 -11.88 -5.38
C LEU A 121 0.20 -11.68 -5.03
N ARG A 122 -0.54 -10.96 -5.87
CA ARG A 122 -1.97 -10.71 -5.71
C ARG A 122 -2.79 -11.98 -5.72
N SER A 123 -2.47 -12.94 -6.58
CA SER A 123 -3.20 -14.22 -6.66
C SER A 123 -2.80 -15.25 -5.58
N SER A 124 -1.62 -15.11 -4.97
CA SER A 124 -1.07 -16.11 -4.03
C SER A 124 -1.07 -15.67 -2.56
N ASN A 125 -1.38 -14.41 -2.27
CA ASN A 125 -1.35 -13.85 -0.92
C ASN A 125 -2.59 -12.99 -0.66
N SER A 126 -3.42 -13.37 0.31
CA SER A 126 -4.60 -12.58 0.70
C SER A 126 -4.24 -11.19 1.25
N ARG A 127 -3.02 -11.01 1.75
CA ARG A 127 -2.46 -9.73 2.24
C ARG A 127 -1.45 -9.14 1.26
N TRP A 128 -1.71 -9.33 -0.04
CA TRP A 128 -0.78 -8.90 -1.09
C TRP A 128 -0.52 -7.40 -1.04
N LEU A 129 -1.52 -6.59 -0.72
CA LEU A 129 -1.40 -5.13 -0.74
C LEU A 129 -0.44 -4.64 0.36
N GLU A 130 -0.59 -5.15 1.58
CA GLU A 130 0.35 -4.89 2.67
C GLU A 130 1.75 -5.38 2.33
N ALA A 131 1.85 -6.57 1.74
CA ALA A 131 3.14 -7.17 1.39
C ALA A 131 3.90 -6.30 0.37
N ILE A 132 3.25 -5.88 -0.72
CA ILE A 132 3.89 -5.03 -1.73
C ILE A 132 4.24 -3.66 -1.15
N LEU A 133 3.38 -3.06 -0.33
CA LEU A 133 3.63 -1.76 0.27
C LEU A 133 4.84 -1.83 1.20
N ARG A 134 4.90 -2.86 2.05
CA ARG A 134 6.03 -3.08 2.94
C ARG A 134 7.33 -3.28 2.16
N MET A 135 7.33 -4.10 1.11
CA MET A 135 8.50 -4.32 0.26
C MET A 135 8.98 -3.01 -0.39
N ILE A 136 8.06 -2.27 -1.03
CA ILE A 136 8.37 -1.05 -1.77
C ILE A 136 8.90 0.03 -0.82
N TYR A 137 8.16 0.36 0.23
CA TYR A 137 8.48 1.49 1.10
C TYR A 137 9.71 1.22 1.98
N ASN A 138 9.91 -0.01 2.46
CA ASN A 138 11.13 -0.36 3.20
C ASN A 138 12.37 -0.40 2.31
N SER A 139 12.22 -0.56 0.99
CA SER A 139 13.33 -0.46 0.04
C SER A 139 13.64 0.97 -0.43
N GLY A 140 12.94 1.98 0.10
CA GLY A 140 13.07 3.39 -0.29
C GLY A 140 12.24 3.79 -1.51
N GLY A 141 11.41 2.87 -2.04
CA GLY A 141 10.46 3.16 -3.11
C GLY A 141 9.20 3.88 -2.60
N PHE A 142 8.39 4.35 -3.53
CA PHE A 142 7.08 4.93 -3.22
C PHE A 142 6.13 4.80 -4.41
N LEU A 143 4.83 4.75 -4.11
CA LEU A 143 3.76 4.80 -5.10
C LEU A 143 3.26 6.23 -5.27
N GLU A 144 2.90 6.60 -6.50
CA GLU A 144 2.31 7.90 -6.77
C GLU A 144 0.92 7.97 -6.10
N PRO A 145 0.58 9.08 -5.42
CA PRO A 145 -0.74 9.26 -4.83
C PRO A 145 -1.83 9.34 -5.92
N ALA A 146 -3.07 9.05 -5.52
CA ALA A 146 -4.26 9.17 -6.37
C ALA A 146 -4.98 10.49 -6.11
#